data_AF-A0A7K9LAN4-F1
#
_entry.id   AF-A0A7K9LAN4-F1
#
_cell.length_a   1.000
_cell.length_b   1.000
_cell.length_c   1.000
_cell.angle_alpha   90.00
_cell.angle_beta   90.00
_cell.angle_gamma   90.00
#
_symmetry.space_group_name_H-M   'P 1'
#
loop_
_entity.id
_entity.type
_entity.pdbx_description
1 polymer ?
#
loop_
_entity_poly.entity_id
_entity_poly.type
_entity_poly.pdbx_seq_one_letter_code
_entity_poly.pdbx_strand_id
1 'polypeptide(L)'
;MSKSLGNVIDPRDVIRGATLQRQQFPQGIPECGADALRLALSTHNVQGPEIRVGVASVLTQRRFCNKIWNGVGFVLRALQGEETP
;
A
#
# COMPACT_ATOMS: atom_id res chain seq x y z
N MET A 1 3.79 -20.06 5.25
CA MET A 1 5.12 -19.53 5.65
C MET A 1 6.18 -20.48 5.11
N SER A 2 7.19 -19.98 4.39
CA SER A 2 8.25 -20.78 3.79
C SER A 2 9.61 -20.21 4.18
N LYS A 3 10.52 -21.08 4.63
CA LYS A 3 11.90 -20.69 4.97
C LYS A 3 12.64 -20.10 3.76
N SER A 4 12.33 -20.54 2.54
CA SER A 4 12.93 -20.02 1.31
C SER A 4 12.49 -18.58 0.97
N LEU A 5 11.31 -18.16 1.44
CA LEU A 5 10.74 -16.83 1.17
C LEU A 5 11.09 -15.81 2.26
N GLY A 6 11.83 -16.20 3.30
CA GLY A 6 12.21 -15.32 4.41
C GLY A 6 11.03 -14.81 5.26
N ASN A 7 9.83 -15.39 5.11
CA ASN A 7 8.62 -14.98 5.84
C ASN A 7 8.34 -15.88 7.06
N VAL A 8 9.39 -16.25 7.79
CA VAL A 8 9.35 -17.14 8.96
C VAL A 8 9.92 -16.40 10.17
N ILE A 9 9.20 -16.45 11.29
CA ILE A 9 9.70 -15.95 12.59
C ILE A 9 10.57 -17.03 13.24
N ASP A 10 11.69 -16.65 13.85
CA ASP A 10 12.41 -17.54 14.76
C ASP A 10 11.51 -17.88 15.97
N PRO A 11 11.34 -19.17 16.34
CA PRO A 11 10.60 -19.55 17.54
C PRO A 11 11.05 -18.83 18.82
N ARG A 12 12.33 -18.46 18.94
CA ARG A 12 12.87 -17.71 20.08
C ARG A 12 12.32 -16.28 20.14
N ASP A 13 12.11 -15.66 18.99
CA ASP A 13 11.53 -14.31 18.90
C ASP A 13 10.06 -14.33 19.30
N VAL A 14 9.33 -15.40 18.96
CA VAL A 14 7.95 -15.62 19.41
C VAL A 14 7.87 -15.74 20.94
N ILE A 15 8.77 -16.52 21.56
CA ILE A 15 8.84 -16.68 23.02
C ILE A 15 9.17 -15.34 23.71
N ARG A 16 9.99 -14.49 23.07
CA ARG A 16 10.32 -13.14 23.54
C ARG A 16 9.19 -12.11 23.29
N GLY A 17 8.06 -12.54 22.73
CA GLY A 17 6.92 -11.67 22.45
C GLY A 17 7.06 -10.79 21.20
N ALA A 18 8.00 -11.11 20.31
CA ALA A 18 8.12 -10.43 19.02
C ALA A 18 7.05 -10.92 18.05
N THR A 19 6.44 -9.96 17.34
CA THR A 19 5.42 -10.22 16.32
C THR A 19 6.01 -10.00 14.92
N LEU A 20 5.55 -10.75 13.90
CA LEU A 20 5.90 -10.50 12.49
C LEU A 20 5.76 -9.04 12.09
N GLN A 21 4.70 -8.40 12.55
CA GLN A 21 4.42 -7.01 12.24
C GLN A 21 5.56 -6.09 12.68
N ARG A 22 6.11 -6.27 13.89
CA ARG A 22 7.25 -5.49 14.39
C ARG A 22 8.55 -5.79 13.64
N GLN A 23 8.74 -7.02 13.16
CA GLN A 23 9.91 -7.39 12.37
C GLN A 23 9.83 -6.83 10.94
N GLN A 24 8.67 -6.90 10.31
CA GLN A 24 8.44 -6.43 8.94
C GLN A 24 8.27 -4.90 8.86
N PHE A 25 7.75 -4.29 9.93
CA PHE A 25 7.49 -2.86 10.03
C PHE A 25 8.06 -2.30 11.34
N PRO A 26 9.40 -2.23 11.49
CA PRO A 26 10.04 -1.74 12.71
C PRO A 26 9.69 -0.28 13.03
N GLN A 27 9.34 0.50 11.99
CA GLN A 27 8.93 1.91 12.09
C GLN A 27 7.40 2.08 12.06
N GLY A 28 6.64 0.98 12.11
CA GLY A 28 5.19 0.98 11.94
C GLY A 28 4.76 0.83 10.48
N ILE A 29 3.48 0.50 10.28
CA ILE A 29 2.89 0.38 8.95
C ILE A 29 2.67 1.81 8.43
N PRO A 30 3.17 2.15 7.23
CA PRO A 30 2.95 3.47 6.66
C PRO A 30 1.47 3.71 6.45
N GLU A 31 1.05 4.97 6.58
CA GLU A 31 -0.31 5.36 6.22
C GLU A 31 -0.52 5.10 4.71
N CYS A 32 -1.62 4.45 4.35
CA CYS A 32 -1.91 4.10 2.95
C CYS A 32 -3.20 4.76 2.43
N GLY A 33 -4.15 5.09 3.31
CA GLY A 33 -5.46 5.64 2.94
C GLY A 33 -6.46 4.58 2.44
N ALA A 34 -7.76 4.87 2.59
CA ALA A 34 -8.83 3.92 2.26
C ALA A 34 -9.00 3.70 0.74
N ASP A 35 -8.89 4.76 -0.06
CA ASP A 35 -9.05 4.66 -1.52
C ASP A 35 -7.91 3.89 -2.18
N ALA A 36 -6.69 4.05 -1.66
CA ALA A 36 -5.54 3.26 -2.11
C ALA A 36 -5.76 1.77 -1.85
N LEU A 37 -6.34 1.40 -0.70
CA LEU A 37 -6.67 0.01 -0.39
C LEU A 37 -7.76 -0.53 -1.31
N ARG A 38 -8.82 0.24 -1.57
CA ARG A 38 -9.88 -0.14 -2.51
C ARG A 38 -9.30 -0.38 -3.90
N LEU A 39 -8.51 0.55 -4.42
CA LEU A 39 -7.89 0.42 -5.73
C LEU A 39 -6.90 -0.76 -5.78
N ALA A 40 -6.15 -1.00 -4.71
CA ALA A 40 -5.26 -2.14 -4.61
C ALA A 40 -6.04 -3.45 -4.74
N LEU A 41 -7.16 -3.60 -4.04
CA LEU A 41 -8.01 -4.78 -4.13
C LEU A 41 -8.67 -4.91 -5.52
N SER A 42 -9.18 -3.82 -6.08
CA SER A 42 -9.84 -3.82 -7.40
C SER A 42 -8.90 -4.12 -8.58
N THR A 43 -7.59 -3.85 -8.42
CA THR A 43 -6.60 -4.14 -9.46
C THR A 43 -6.07 -5.58 -9.43
N HIS A 44 -6.36 -6.35 -8.37
CA HIS A 44 -5.92 -7.74 -8.31
C HIS A 44 -6.77 -8.62 -9.22
N ASN A 45 -6.10 -9.61 -9.84
CA ASN A 45 -6.78 -10.58 -10.69
C ASN A 45 -7.66 -11.50 -9.82
N VAL A 46 -8.98 -11.49 -10.07
CA VAL A 46 -9.99 -12.24 -9.31
C VAL A 46 -10.03 -13.73 -9.70
N GLN A 47 -9.19 -14.16 -10.64
CA GLN A 47 -9.17 -15.55 -11.14
C GLN A 47 -8.70 -16.59 -10.10
N GLY A 48 -8.19 -16.18 -8.93
CA GLY A 48 -7.77 -17.07 -7.86
C GLY A 48 -8.67 -17.00 -6.62
N PRO A 49 -8.73 -18.07 -5.81
CA PRO A 49 -9.48 -18.09 -4.55
C PRO A 49 -8.87 -17.18 -3.47
N GLU A 50 -7.62 -16.75 -3.64
CA GLU A 50 -6.88 -15.93 -2.68
C GLU A 50 -6.36 -14.65 -3.33
N ILE A 51 -6.51 -13.54 -2.61
CA ILE A 51 -5.97 -12.23 -3.01
C ILE A 51 -4.72 -11.94 -2.16
N ARG A 52 -3.54 -11.95 -2.79
CA ARG A 52 -2.27 -11.62 -2.13
C ARG A 52 -1.98 -10.12 -2.18
N VAL A 53 -2.54 -9.36 -1.24
CA VAL A 53 -2.28 -7.92 -1.11
C VAL A 53 -1.19 -7.63 -0.07
N GLY A 54 -0.15 -6.90 -0.48
CA GLY A 54 0.90 -6.40 0.40
C GLY A 54 0.80 -4.89 0.64
N VAL A 55 1.32 -4.42 1.78
CA VAL A 55 1.36 -2.99 2.13
C VAL A 55 2.05 -2.16 1.04
N ALA A 56 3.12 -2.69 0.42
CA ALA A 56 3.81 -2.05 -0.70
C ALA A 56 2.88 -1.80 -1.90
N SER A 57 1.99 -2.75 -2.22
CA SER A 57 1.01 -2.60 -3.30
C SER A 57 0.03 -1.46 -2.99
N VAL A 58 -0.45 -1.38 -1.75
CA VAL A 58 -1.34 -0.29 -1.32
C VAL A 58 -0.61 1.06 -1.36
N LEU A 59 0.65 1.11 -0.96
CA LEU A 59 1.46 2.32 -1.02
C LEU A 59 1.63 2.84 -2.45
N THR A 60 1.83 1.93 -3.41
CA THR A 60 1.86 2.27 -4.84
C THR A 60 0.54 2.88 -5.29
N GLN A 61 -0.59 2.30 -4.87
CA GLN A 61 -1.89 2.87 -5.20
C GLN A 61 -2.14 4.23 -4.54
N ARG A 62 -1.61 4.48 -3.33
CA ARG A 62 -1.65 5.82 -2.73
C ARG A 62 -0.94 6.86 -3.60
N ARG A 63 0.23 6.53 -4.13
CA ARG A 63 0.98 7.41 -5.05
C ARG A 63 0.20 7.68 -6.33
N PHE A 64 -0.50 6.68 -6.85
CA PHE A 64 -1.37 6.82 -8.00
C PHE A 64 -2.58 7.73 -7.72
N CYS A 65 -3.27 7.54 -6.58
CA CYS A 65 -4.35 8.44 -6.14
C CYS A 65 -3.86 9.89 -6.03
N ASN A 66 -2.66 10.11 -5.48
CA ASN A 66 -2.04 11.44 -5.42
C ASN A 66 -1.76 12.03 -6.82
N LYS A 67 -1.38 11.18 -7.79
CA LYS A 67 -1.19 11.62 -9.18
C LYS A 67 -2.51 12.04 -9.82
N ILE A 68 -3.60 11.29 -9.58
CA ILE A 68 -4.95 11.68 -10.02
C ILE A 68 -5.35 13.01 -9.39
N TRP A 69 -5.18 13.16 -8.07
CA TRP A 69 -5.52 14.39 -7.36
C TRP A 69 -4.83 15.61 -7.97
N ASN A 70 -3.51 15.52 -8.18
CA ASN A 70 -2.74 16.60 -8.81
C ASN A 70 -3.18 16.86 -10.26
N GLY A 71 -3.48 15.81 -11.03
CA GLY A 71 -3.97 15.95 -12.41
C GLY A 71 -5.33 16.62 -12.49
N VAL A 72 -6.28 16.22 -11.65
CA VAL A 72 -7.61 16.84 -11.55
C VAL A 72 -7.48 18.30 -11.11
N GLY A 73 -6.65 18.57 -10.09
CA GLY A 73 -6.38 19.94 -9.64
C GLY A 73 -5.80 20.82 -10.75
N PHE A 74 -4.86 20.31 -11.55
CA PHE A 74 -4.31 21.02 -12.70
C PHE A 74 -5.39 21.35 -13.74
N VAL A 75 -6.20 20.36 -14.13
CA VAL A 75 -7.27 20.56 -15.13
C VAL A 75 -8.33 21.54 -14.61
N LEU A 76 -8.76 21.42 -13.35
CA LEU A 76 -9.77 22.31 -12.77
C LEU A 76 -9.27 23.77 -12.72
N ARG A 77 -8.01 24.00 -12.35
CA ARG A 77 -7.41 25.35 -12.36
C ARG A 77 -7.33 25.93 -13.78
N ALA A 78 -6.91 25.12 -14.74
CA ALA A 78 -6.88 25.52 -16.15
C ALA A 78 -8.27 25.90 -16.67
N LEU A 79 -9.32 25.17 -16.27
CA LEU A 79 -10.71 25.49 -16.61
C LEU A 79 -11.24 26.75 -15.92
N GLN A 80 -10.70 27.10 -14.75
CA GLN A 80 -11.06 28.32 -14.02
C GLN A 80 -10.32 29.57 -14.53
N GLY A 81 -9.48 29.43 -15.56
CA GLY A 81 -8.69 30.55 -16.11
C GLY A 81 -7.55 30.99 -15.20
N GLU A 82 -7.18 30.18 -14.20
CA GLU A 82 -5.97 30.41 -13.42
C GLU A 82 -4.76 30.00 -14.26
N GLU A 83 -4.09 30.97 -14.86
CA GLU A 83 -2.76 30.80 -15.48
C GLU A 83 -1.79 30.36 -14.38
N THR A 84 -1.38 29.09 -14.41
CA THR A 84 -0.24 28.64 -13.61
C THR A 84 1.04 29.29 -14.14
N PRO A 85 1.92 29.84 -13.29
CA PRO A 85 3.24 30.32 -13.74
C PRO A 85 4.10 29.20 -14.33
#